data_AF-A0A9E0R263-F1
#
_entry.id   AF-A0A9E0R263-F1
#
_cell.length_a   1.000
_cell.length_b   1.000
_cell.length_c   1.000
_cell.angle_alpha   90.00
_cell.angle_beta   90.00
_cell.angle_gamma   90.00
#
_symmetry.space_group_name_H-M   'P 1'
#
loop_
_entity.id
_entity.type
_entity.pdbx_description
1 polymer ?
#
loop_
_entity_poly.entity_id
_entity_poly.type
_entity_poly.pdbx_seq_one_letter_code
_entity_poly.pdbx_strand_id
1 'polypeptide(L)'
;MNSPIWAAVSGWELNAELEGLNALNIETLFTALEGKGLIYDGPHKSVLLHHFNRLVASTSNNLRSHVQRVYLSVLCHDGVELTGALMDLFLTLDGRGLALRQRLLDQGAPLLNPDDLELFKAVLDDGDNSRLLSLNSQKSVLCNGCFSLH
;
A
#
# COMPACT_ATOMS: atom_id res chain seq x y z
N MET A 1 -14.13 -18.47 -19.75
CA MET A 1 -13.40 -17.86 -18.63
C MET A 1 -12.50 -18.95 -18.07
N ASN A 2 -11.19 -18.88 -18.29
CA ASN A 2 -10.24 -19.82 -17.70
C ASN A 2 -9.53 -19.07 -16.59
N SER A 3 -9.93 -19.30 -15.33
CA SER A 3 -9.20 -18.70 -14.21
C SER A 3 -7.85 -19.41 -14.04
N PRO A 4 -6.75 -18.68 -13.82
CA PRO A 4 -5.40 -19.24 -13.68
C PRO A 4 -5.30 -20.29 -12.57
N ILE A 5 -6.11 -20.15 -11.52
CA ILE A 5 -6.21 -21.13 -10.44
C ILE A 5 -6.76 -22.47 -10.94
N TRP A 6 -7.82 -22.48 -11.74
CA TRP A 6 -8.36 -23.74 -12.25
C TRP A 6 -7.38 -24.47 -13.16
N ALA A 7 -6.50 -23.73 -13.84
CA ALA A 7 -5.41 -24.30 -14.63
C ALA A 7 -4.24 -24.83 -13.77
N ALA A 8 -3.97 -24.23 -12.62
CA ALA A 8 -2.93 -24.65 -11.68
C ALA A 8 -3.40 -25.79 -10.74
N VAL A 9 -4.70 -25.84 -10.44
CA VAL A 9 -5.31 -26.74 -9.44
C VAL A 9 -5.93 -27.99 -10.10
N SER A 10 -6.04 -28.05 -11.43
CA SER A 10 -6.61 -29.19 -12.17
C SER A 10 -5.91 -30.55 -11.99
N GLY A 11 -4.78 -30.62 -11.27
CA GLY A 11 -4.10 -31.86 -10.91
C GLY A 11 -4.31 -32.32 -9.46
N TRP A 12 -5.01 -31.55 -8.62
CA TRP A 12 -5.12 -31.79 -7.18
C TRP A 12 -6.59 -32.05 -6.83
N GLU A 13 -6.95 -33.27 -6.41
CA GLU A 13 -8.26 -33.59 -5.84
C GLU A 13 -8.42 -32.89 -4.48
N LEU A 14 -8.88 -31.63 -4.46
CA LEU A 14 -8.94 -30.81 -3.25
C LEU A 14 -10.15 -29.87 -3.26
N ASN A 15 -11.36 -30.43 -3.12
CA ASN A 15 -12.62 -29.70 -3.29
C ASN A 15 -13.23 -29.06 -2.02
N ALA A 16 -12.62 -29.18 -0.83
CA ALA A 16 -13.22 -28.63 0.39
C ALA A 16 -12.44 -27.45 1.01
N GLU A 17 -11.11 -27.44 0.90
CA GLU A 17 -10.28 -26.34 1.44
C GLU A 17 -10.15 -25.15 0.45
N LEU A 18 -10.46 -25.39 -0.83
CA LEU A 18 -10.38 -24.38 -1.90
C LEU A 18 -11.67 -23.56 -2.11
N GLU A 19 -12.75 -23.86 -1.38
CA GLU A 19 -13.95 -23.01 -1.36
C GLU A 19 -13.95 -22.02 -0.17
N GLY A 20 -12.88 -22.04 0.64
CA GLY A 20 -12.73 -21.19 1.82
C GLY A 20 -12.07 -19.82 1.54
N LEU A 21 -12.07 -18.97 2.56
CA LEU A 21 -11.44 -17.63 2.55
C LEU A 21 -9.98 -17.64 2.05
N ASN A 22 -9.26 -18.74 2.24
CA ASN A 22 -7.87 -18.89 1.80
C ASN A 22 -7.72 -18.96 0.26
N ALA A 23 -8.59 -19.68 -0.44
CA ALA A 23 -8.54 -19.73 -1.90
C ALA A 23 -8.90 -18.39 -2.53
N LEU A 24 -9.86 -17.69 -1.94
CA LEU A 24 -10.25 -16.35 -2.35
C LEU A 24 -9.11 -15.33 -2.17
N ASN A 25 -8.35 -15.44 -1.07
CA ASN A 25 -7.14 -14.65 -0.85
C ASN A 25 -6.07 -14.95 -1.90
N ILE A 26 -5.87 -16.23 -2.22
CA ILE A 26 -4.90 -16.67 -3.24
C ILE A 26 -5.31 -16.16 -4.62
N GLU A 27 -6.58 -16.28 -5.02
CA GLU A 27 -7.11 -15.77 -6.30
C GLU A 27 -6.98 -14.26 -6.43
N THR A 28 -7.27 -13.53 -5.35
CA THR A 28 -7.10 -12.07 -5.29
C THR A 28 -5.64 -11.68 -5.53
N LEU A 29 -4.69 -12.41 -4.91
CA LEU A 29 -3.27 -12.16 -5.10
C LEU A 29 -2.82 -12.46 -6.53
N PHE A 30 -3.24 -13.59 -7.12
CA PHE A 30 -2.91 -13.90 -8.52
C PHE A 30 -3.45 -12.84 -9.48
N THR A 31 -4.72 -12.44 -9.32
CA THR A 31 -5.34 -11.40 -10.15
C THR A 31 -4.59 -10.07 -10.05
N ALA A 32 -4.19 -9.68 -8.84
CA ALA A 32 -3.41 -8.47 -8.62
C ALA A 32 -1.99 -8.53 -9.18
N LEU A 33 -1.35 -9.71 -9.16
CA LEU A 33 0.00 -9.92 -9.70
C LEU A 33 0.00 -10.02 -11.24
N GLU A 34 -1.05 -10.57 -11.84
CA GLU A 34 -1.24 -10.60 -13.30
C GLU A 34 -1.61 -9.22 -13.86
N GLY A 35 -2.32 -8.41 -13.06
CA GLY A 35 -2.65 -7.04 -13.39
C GLY A 35 -1.42 -6.12 -13.50
N LYS A 36 -1.21 -5.53 -14.67
CA LYS A 36 -0.17 -4.47 -14.86
C LYS A 36 -0.61 -3.09 -14.33
N GLY A 37 -1.82 -3.00 -13.79
CA GLY A 37 -2.44 -1.75 -13.31
C GLY A 37 -1.90 -1.29 -11.96
N LEU A 38 -1.86 0.04 -11.77
CA LEU A 38 -1.57 0.66 -10.47
C LEU A 38 -2.79 0.66 -9.53
N ILE A 39 -3.99 0.61 -10.10
CA ILE A 39 -5.26 0.66 -9.38
C ILE A 39 -5.87 -0.72 -9.43
N TYR A 40 -6.18 -1.25 -8.25
CA TYR A 40 -6.88 -2.52 -8.10
C TYR A 40 -8.38 -2.25 -7.94
N ASP A 41 -9.19 -2.77 -8.85
CA ASP A 41 -10.65 -2.63 -8.87
C ASP A 41 -11.39 -3.90 -8.42
N GLY A 42 -10.66 -4.97 -8.13
CA GLY A 42 -11.22 -6.24 -7.68
C GLY A 42 -11.71 -6.28 -6.23
N PRO A 43 -12.31 -7.41 -5.81
CA PRO A 43 -12.76 -7.62 -4.44
C PRO A 43 -11.56 -7.83 -3.47
N HIS A 44 -11.78 -7.76 -2.15
CA HIS A 44 -10.76 -8.06 -1.13
C HIS A 44 -9.53 -7.12 -1.06
N LYS A 45 -9.74 -5.81 -1.24
CA LYS A 45 -8.71 -4.76 -1.12
C LYS A 45 -7.87 -4.85 0.18
N SER A 46 -8.47 -5.23 1.30
CA SER A 46 -7.78 -5.33 2.60
C SER A 46 -6.74 -6.46 2.64
N VAL A 47 -7.01 -7.59 1.98
CA VAL A 47 -6.07 -8.71 1.84
C VAL A 47 -4.87 -8.27 1.02
N LEU A 48 -5.14 -7.55 -0.07
CA LEU A 48 -4.12 -7.01 -0.94
C LEU A 48 -3.29 -5.93 -0.24
N LEU A 49 -3.92 -5.05 0.54
CA LEU A 49 -3.23 -4.06 1.38
C LEU A 49 -2.26 -4.74 2.34
N HIS A 50 -2.68 -5.81 3.03
CA HIS A 50 -1.80 -6.58 3.90
C HIS A 50 -0.62 -7.20 3.15
N HIS A 51 -0.83 -7.70 1.93
CA HIS A 51 0.26 -8.19 1.08
C HIS A 51 1.25 -7.07 0.72
N PHE A 52 0.76 -5.89 0.30
CA PHE A 52 1.62 -4.77 -0.04
C PHE A 52 2.35 -4.17 1.16
N ASN A 53 1.76 -4.21 2.36
CA ASN A 53 2.46 -3.89 3.61
C ASN A 53 3.71 -4.77 3.77
N ARG A 54 3.58 -6.08 3.57
CA ARG A 54 4.71 -7.03 3.64
C ARG A 54 5.71 -6.84 2.50
N LEU A 55 5.24 -6.56 1.28
CA LEU A 55 6.09 -6.39 0.11
C LEU A 55 6.94 -5.12 0.19
N VAL A 56 6.37 -4.01 0.66
CA VAL A 56 7.11 -2.77 0.92
C VAL A 56 8.14 -2.98 2.03
N ALA A 57 7.76 -3.66 3.12
CA ALA A 57 8.69 -3.97 4.21
C ALA A 57 9.89 -4.80 3.75
N SER A 58 9.69 -5.76 2.85
CA SER A 58 10.79 -6.62 2.34
C SER A 58 11.58 -5.98 1.19
N THR A 59 10.97 -5.09 0.41
CA THR A 59 11.56 -4.46 -0.77
C THR A 59 11.23 -2.96 -0.81
N SER A 60 11.85 -2.20 0.10
CA SER A 60 11.54 -0.79 0.32
C SER A 60 11.77 0.13 -0.89
N ASN A 61 12.68 -0.23 -1.81
CA ASN A 61 13.00 0.57 -3.00
C ASN A 61 12.06 0.33 -4.20
N ASN A 62 10.92 -0.33 -4.00
CA ASN A 62 9.94 -0.53 -5.08
C ASN A 62 8.85 0.55 -5.05
N LEU A 63 9.01 1.58 -5.90
CA LEU A 63 8.05 2.69 -5.99
C LEU A 63 6.64 2.23 -6.35
N ARG A 64 6.50 1.23 -7.24
CA ARG A 64 5.17 0.72 -7.64
C ARG A 64 4.44 0.14 -6.43
N SER A 65 5.12 -0.64 -5.59
CA SER A 65 4.53 -1.23 -4.39
C SER A 65 4.05 -0.17 -3.39
N HIS A 66 4.84 0.91 -3.19
CA HIS A 66 4.42 2.03 -2.35
C HIS A 66 3.16 2.73 -2.88
N VAL A 67 3.12 3.00 -4.19
CA VAL A 67 1.97 3.65 -4.82
C VAL A 67 0.72 2.77 -4.74
N GLN A 68 0.85 1.47 -5.00
CA GLN A 68 -0.25 0.51 -4.88
C GLN A 68 -0.78 0.44 -3.45
N ARG A 69 0.13 0.46 -2.48
CA ARG A 69 -0.22 0.48 -1.06
C ARG A 69 -1.02 1.73 -0.68
N VAL A 70 -0.59 2.93 -1.11
CA VAL A 70 -1.35 4.17 -0.89
C VAL A 70 -2.74 4.09 -1.50
N TYR A 71 -2.85 3.63 -2.76
CA TYR A 71 -4.16 3.46 -3.41
C TYR A 71 -5.06 2.47 -2.66
N LEU A 72 -4.50 1.35 -2.20
CA LEU A 72 -5.26 0.35 -1.44
C LEU A 72 -5.71 0.87 -0.08
N SER A 73 -4.92 1.70 0.61
CA SER A 73 -5.35 2.38 1.84
C SER A 73 -6.54 3.31 1.58
N VAL A 74 -6.50 4.09 0.50
CA VAL A 74 -7.63 4.95 0.07
C VAL A 74 -8.87 4.12 -0.24
N LEU A 75 -8.72 3.05 -1.03
CA LEU A 75 -9.84 2.17 -1.41
C LEU A 75 -10.43 1.39 -0.23
N CYS A 76 -9.65 1.17 0.83
CA CYS A 76 -10.12 0.58 2.08
C CYS A 76 -10.76 1.60 3.02
N HIS A 77 -10.72 2.90 2.71
CA HIS A 77 -11.15 3.99 3.60
C HIS A 77 -10.46 3.96 4.98
N ASP A 78 -9.20 3.52 5.02
CA ASP A 78 -8.42 3.42 6.26
C ASP A 78 -7.39 4.56 6.33
N GLY A 79 -7.75 5.60 7.08
CA GLY A 79 -6.91 6.78 7.28
C GLY A 79 -5.59 6.48 7.99
N VAL A 80 -5.57 5.49 8.90
CA VAL A 80 -4.35 5.15 9.65
C VAL A 80 -3.37 4.40 8.73
N GLU A 81 -3.86 3.44 7.95
CA GLU A 81 -3.05 2.77 6.91
C GLU A 81 -2.59 3.76 5.83
N LEU A 82 -3.41 4.75 5.50
CA LEU A 82 -3.04 5.80 4.55
C LEU A 82 -1.90 6.68 5.08
N THR A 83 -1.98 7.16 6.33
CA THR A 83 -0.90 7.94 6.96
C THR A 83 0.41 7.17 6.93
N GLY A 84 0.40 5.90 7.34
CA GLY A 84 1.59 5.05 7.30
C GLY A 84 2.14 4.82 5.89
N ALA A 85 1.28 4.60 4.90
CA ALA A 85 1.68 4.40 3.51
C ALA A 85 2.28 5.66 2.86
N LEU A 86 1.71 6.83 3.13
CA LEU A 86 2.24 8.11 2.65
C LEU A 86 3.58 8.45 3.32
N MET A 87 3.71 8.20 4.63
CA MET A 87 4.96 8.39 5.36
C MET A 87 6.10 7.57 4.74
N ASP A 88 5.87 6.27 4.51
CA ASP A 88 6.88 5.39 3.90
C ASP A 88 7.25 5.80 2.48
N LEU A 89 6.27 6.24 1.68
CA LEU A 89 6.51 6.74 0.34
C LEU A 89 7.35 8.02 0.34
N PHE A 90 7.01 8.99 1.19
CA PHE A 90 7.71 10.28 1.26
C PHE A 90 9.16 10.10 1.71
N LEU A 91 9.40 9.23 2.69
CA LEU A 91 10.74 8.86 3.14
C LEU A 91 11.54 8.17 2.02
N THR A 92 10.93 7.21 1.32
CA THR A 92 11.59 6.48 0.23
C THR A 92 11.95 7.40 -0.95
N LEU A 93 11.09 8.38 -1.25
CA LEU A 93 11.33 9.33 -2.33
C LEU A 93 12.38 10.36 -1.99
N ASP A 94 12.57 10.68 -0.71
CA ASP A 94 13.59 11.60 -0.19
C ASP A 94 13.62 12.93 -0.97
N GLY A 95 12.51 13.68 -0.90
CA GLY A 95 12.33 14.94 -1.62
C GLY A 95 12.04 14.81 -3.12
N ARG A 96 12.27 13.65 -3.75
CA ARG A 96 12.00 13.45 -5.19
C ARG A 96 10.50 13.29 -5.47
N GLY A 97 10.12 13.39 -6.75
CA GLY A 97 8.78 13.03 -7.20
C GLY A 97 7.65 13.92 -6.66
N LEU A 98 7.88 15.24 -6.53
CA LEU A 98 6.91 16.21 -5.99
C LEU A 98 5.49 16.03 -6.56
N ALA A 99 5.36 15.96 -7.89
CA ALA A 99 4.05 15.79 -8.53
C ALA A 99 3.34 14.48 -8.13
N LEU A 100 4.09 13.40 -7.91
CA LEU A 100 3.53 12.13 -7.44
C LEU A 100 3.09 12.25 -5.98
N ARG A 101 3.94 12.81 -5.11
CA ARG A 101 3.65 13.00 -3.69
C ARG A 101 2.42 13.87 -3.48
N GLN A 102 2.34 15.01 -4.16
CA GLN A 102 1.18 15.91 -4.12
C GLN A 102 -0.10 15.20 -4.57
N ARG A 103 -0.06 14.56 -5.75
CA ARG A 103 -1.25 13.87 -6.30
C ARG A 103 -1.79 12.80 -5.35
N LEU A 104 -0.90 12.02 -4.74
CA LEU A 104 -1.31 10.96 -3.82
C LEU A 104 -1.83 11.51 -2.49
N LEU A 105 -1.23 12.60 -1.99
CA LEU A 105 -1.74 13.31 -0.83
C LEU A 105 -3.15 13.87 -1.10
N ASP A 106 -3.35 14.55 -2.23
CA ASP A 106 -4.64 15.14 -2.61
C ASP A 106 -5.74 14.08 -2.72
N GLN A 107 -5.41 12.92 -3.30
CA GLN A 107 -6.34 11.79 -3.42
C GLN A 107 -6.75 11.20 -2.06
N GLY A 108 -5.85 11.23 -1.08
CA GLY A 108 -6.06 10.71 0.26
C GLY A 108 -6.56 11.73 1.28
N ALA A 109 -6.46 13.03 0.98
CA ALA A 109 -6.71 14.12 1.91
C ALA A 109 -8.04 14.02 2.69
N PRO A 110 -9.18 13.60 2.11
CA PRO A 110 -10.44 13.47 2.85
C PRO A 110 -10.43 12.40 3.96
N LEU A 111 -9.46 11.47 3.95
CA LEU A 111 -9.34 10.37 4.91
C LEU A 111 -8.31 10.65 6.01
N LEU A 112 -7.49 11.69 5.85
CA LEU A 112 -6.45 12.03 6.80
C LEU A 112 -7.00 12.91 7.92
N ASN A 113 -6.40 12.78 9.11
CA ASN A 113 -6.63 13.78 10.16
C ASN A 113 -6.08 15.14 9.68
N PRO A 114 -6.73 16.26 10.04
CA PRO A 114 -6.30 17.59 9.61
C PRO A 114 -4.84 17.90 9.95
N ASP A 115 -4.39 17.52 11.16
CA ASP A 115 -3.01 17.76 11.62
C ASP A 115 -1.98 16.98 10.78
N ASP A 116 -2.28 15.71 10.47
CA ASP A 116 -1.42 14.86 9.63
C ASP A 116 -1.33 15.43 8.20
N LEU A 117 -2.47 15.89 7.65
CA LEU A 117 -2.54 16.49 6.32
C LEU A 117 -1.71 17.78 6.24
N GLU A 118 -1.84 18.67 7.21
CA GLU A 118 -1.05 19.91 7.25
C GLU A 118 0.45 19.64 7.39
N LEU A 119 0.82 18.61 8.16
CA LEU A 119 2.21 18.18 8.24
C LEU A 119 2.73 17.67 6.89
N PHE A 120 1.98 16.82 6.19
CA PHE A 120 2.36 16.37 4.85
C PHE A 120 2.51 17.52 3.86
N LYS A 121 1.62 18.52 3.90
CA LYS A 121 1.75 19.73 3.06
C LYS A 121 3.02 20.51 3.38
N ALA A 122 3.33 20.72 4.66
CA ALA A 122 4.56 21.40 5.06
C ALA A 122 5.81 20.67 4.50
N VAL A 123 5.83 19.33 4.55
CA VAL A 123 6.92 18.51 3.98
C VAL A 123 7.00 18.62 2.45
N LEU A 124 5.88 18.84 1.76
CA LEU A 124 5.89 19.10 0.31
C LEU A 124 6.50 20.47 0.00
N ASP A 125 6.25 21.47 0.84
CA ASP A 125 6.69 22.85 0.66
C ASP A 125 8.18 23.05 0.98
N ASP A 126 8.65 22.55 2.13
CA ASP A 126 10.03 22.76 2.60
C ASP A 126 10.99 21.60 2.31
N GLY A 127 10.45 20.42 1.98
CA GLY A 127 11.23 19.21 1.70
C GLY A 127 11.83 18.53 2.94
N ASP A 128 11.50 18.99 4.15
CA ASP A 128 12.05 18.48 5.40
C ASP A 128 11.32 17.22 5.86
N ASN A 129 11.79 16.07 5.39
CA ASN A 129 11.27 14.75 5.75
C ASN A 129 11.40 14.43 7.25
N SER A 130 12.21 15.14 8.04
CA SER A 130 12.35 14.87 9.48
C SER A 130 11.03 15.09 10.25
N ARG A 131 10.16 15.98 9.74
CA ARG A 131 8.84 16.24 10.30
C ARG A 131 7.92 15.02 10.26
N LEU A 132 8.12 14.12 9.29
CA LEU A 132 7.33 12.90 9.19
C LEU A 132 7.46 12.03 10.45
N LEU A 133 8.55 12.16 11.22
CA LEU A 133 8.78 11.40 12.45
C LEU A 133 7.81 11.76 13.59
N SER A 134 7.09 12.89 13.51
CA SER A 134 6.05 13.22 14.49
C SER A 134 4.67 12.67 14.13
N LEU A 135 4.50 12.07 12.94
CA LEU A 135 3.27 11.38 12.58
C LEU A 135 3.13 10.08 13.37
N ASN A 136 1.89 9.59 13.49
CA ASN A 136 1.64 8.25 14.02
C ASN A 136 2.23 7.19 13.08
N SER A 137 3.32 6.57 13.51
CA SER A 137 4.03 5.55 12.72
C SER A 137 3.37 4.18 12.77
N GLN A 138 2.29 3.93 13.54
CA GLN A 138 1.75 2.58 13.80
C GLN A 138 1.52 1.73 12.55
N LYS A 139 1.20 2.36 11.41
CA LYS A 139 1.01 1.66 10.13
C LYS A 139 2.14 1.91 9.12
N SER A 140 3.15 2.71 9.44
CA SER A 140 4.38 2.75 8.65
C SER A 140 5.12 1.43 8.81
N VAL A 141 5.44 0.76 7.70
CA VAL A 141 6.16 -0.52 7.70
C VAL A 141 7.67 -0.34 7.61
N LEU A 142 8.16 0.86 7.26
CA LEU A 142 9.58 1.18 7.28
C LEU A 142 10.00 1.77 8.64
N CYS A 143 9.24 2.70 9.20
CA CYS A 143 9.60 3.36 10.46
C CYS A 143 9.42 2.43 11.67
N ASN A 144 8.40 1.57 11.68
CA ASN A 144 8.22 0.60 12.77
C ASN A 144 9.27 -0.53 12.77
N GLY A 145 10.07 -0.64 11.71
CA GLY A 145 11.14 -1.63 11.57
C GLY A 145 12.56 -1.08 11.74
N CYS A 146 12.72 0.17 12.22
CA CYS A 146 13.99 0.90 12.33
C CYS A 146 14.57 1.40 10.99
N PHE A 147 13.78 2.04 10.13
CA PHE A 147 14.32 2.88 9.06
C PHE A 147 14.84 4.21 9.66
N SER A 148 16.15 4.40 9.72
CA SER A 148 16.79 5.69 10.03
C SER A 148 17.28 6.35 8.74
N LEU A 149 17.00 7.64 8.60
CA LEU A 149 17.68 8.50 7.63
C LEU A 149 19.14 8.62 8.10
N HIS A 150 20.06 7.96 7.41
CA HIS A 150 21.51 8.08 7.61
C HIS A 150 22.14 8.90 6.50
#